data_AF-R9XME5-F1
#
_entry.id   AF-R9XME5-F1
#
_cell.length_a   1.000
_cell.length_b   1.000
_cell.length_c   1.000
_cell.angle_alpha   90.00
_cell.angle_beta   90.00
_cell.angle_gamma   90.00
#
_symmetry.space_group_name_H-M   'P 1'
#
loop_
_entity.id
_entity.type
_entity.pdbx_description
1 polymer ?
#
loop_
_entity_poly.entity_id
_entity_poly.type
_entity_poly.pdbx_seq_one_letter_code
_entity_poly.pdbx_strand_id
1 'polypeptide(L)'
;SALPDTTNLAALSIPGTHDTMSYNGDMTWTLTKPLAQTQTMSLYQQLEAGIRYIDIRAKDNLKIYHGPIYLNASLSGVLETITQFLKKNPKETIIMRLKDEQNSNDSFDYRIQPLINIYKDYFYTTPRTDTSNKIPTLKDVRGKILLLSENHTKKPLVINSRKFGMQFGAPNQVIQDD
;
A
#
# COMPACT_ATOMS: atom_id res chain seq x y z
N SER A 1 9.51 -13.24 -9.78
CA SER A 1 8.78 -14.21 -10.62
C SER A 1 9.36 -15.62 -10.58
N ALA A 2 10.66 -15.77 -10.27
CA ALA A 2 11.37 -17.06 -10.23
C ALA A 2 11.15 -17.91 -8.96
N LEU A 3 10.55 -17.33 -7.91
CA LEU A 3 10.27 -18.05 -6.66
C LEU A 3 9.09 -19.03 -6.82
N PRO A 4 9.10 -20.19 -6.12
CA PRO A 4 8.02 -21.17 -6.18
C PRO A 4 6.66 -20.60 -5.74
N ASP A 5 5.60 -21.00 -6.42
CA ASP A 5 4.23 -20.56 -6.09
C ASP A 5 3.77 -20.99 -4.69
N THR A 6 4.33 -22.07 -4.16
CA THR A 6 4.01 -22.61 -2.83
C THR A 6 4.67 -21.85 -1.69
N THR A 7 5.65 -20.98 -1.96
CA THR A 7 6.34 -20.22 -0.92
C THR A 7 5.36 -19.26 -0.23
N ASN A 8 5.35 -19.26 1.10
CA ASN A 8 4.55 -18.33 1.91
C ASN A 8 5.20 -16.93 1.92
N LEU A 9 4.40 -15.86 1.92
CA LEU A 9 4.92 -14.50 1.98
C LEU A 9 5.78 -14.24 3.23
N ALA A 10 5.44 -14.83 4.38
CA ALA A 10 6.20 -14.69 5.62
C ALA A 10 7.56 -15.40 5.59
N ALA A 11 7.84 -16.23 4.58
CA ALA A 11 9.10 -16.94 4.42
C ALA A 11 10.11 -16.20 3.52
N LEU A 12 9.80 -14.96 3.12
CA LEU A 12 10.61 -14.18 2.18
C LEU A 12 11.35 -13.04 2.88
N SER A 13 12.55 -12.73 2.40
CA SER A 13 13.18 -11.43 2.62
C SER A 13 12.71 -10.46 1.53
N ILE A 14 12.00 -9.41 1.93
CA ILE A 14 11.37 -8.47 1.00
C ILE A 14 11.94 -7.07 1.25
N PRO A 15 12.56 -6.43 0.24
CA PRO A 15 12.97 -5.03 0.37
C PRO A 15 11.74 -4.10 0.29
N GLY A 16 11.74 -3.09 1.16
CA GLY A 16 10.67 -2.11 1.30
C GLY A 16 11.19 -0.69 1.47
N THR A 17 10.31 0.29 1.28
CA THR A 17 10.63 1.72 1.44
C THR A 17 9.67 2.40 2.41
N HIS A 18 10.22 3.12 3.38
CA HIS A 18 9.48 3.98 4.30
C HIS A 18 9.12 5.30 3.60
N ASP A 19 7.86 5.73 3.77
CA ASP A 19 7.30 6.94 3.18
C ASP A 19 7.64 7.08 1.69
N THR A 20 7.25 6.06 0.92
CA THR A 20 7.65 5.76 -0.47
C THR A 20 7.60 6.97 -1.40
N MET A 21 6.63 7.86 -1.18
CA MET A 21 6.34 8.98 -2.07
C MET A 21 7.10 10.26 -1.70
N SER A 22 7.82 10.31 -0.58
CA SER A 22 8.59 11.50 -0.16
C SER A 22 9.94 11.61 -0.88
N TYR A 23 9.90 11.56 -2.21
CA TYR A 23 11.00 11.93 -3.12
C TYR A 23 10.75 13.25 -3.85
N ASN A 24 9.52 13.77 -3.79
CA ASN A 24 9.10 15.04 -4.38
C ASN A 24 7.93 15.62 -3.57
N GLY A 25 7.70 16.93 -3.67
CA GLY A 25 6.58 17.59 -3.03
C GLY A 25 6.49 19.07 -3.38
N ASP A 26 5.57 19.77 -2.74
CA ASP A 26 5.32 21.19 -2.94
C ASP A 26 6.47 22.11 -2.46
N MET A 27 6.22 23.42 -2.42
CA MET A 27 7.19 24.40 -1.92
C MET A 27 7.62 24.09 -0.47
N THR A 28 6.68 23.67 0.39
CA THR A 28 6.95 23.32 1.79
C THR A 28 7.89 22.13 1.86
N TRP A 29 7.69 21.12 1.01
CA TRP A 29 8.61 19.99 0.90
C TRP A 29 10.03 20.44 0.55
N THR A 30 10.17 21.36 -0.41
CA THR A 30 11.49 21.87 -0.82
C THR A 30 12.18 22.61 0.33
N LEU A 31 11.43 23.45 1.06
CA LEU A 31 11.94 24.20 2.21
C LEU A 31 12.32 23.31 3.40
N THR A 32 11.73 22.12 3.51
CA THR A 32 11.95 21.16 4.60
C THR A 32 12.63 19.87 4.15
N LYS A 33 13.19 19.86 2.93
CA LYS A 33 13.72 18.67 2.26
C LYS A 33 14.65 17.80 3.12
N PRO A 34 15.62 18.36 3.90
CA PRO A 34 16.52 17.54 4.72
C PRO A 34 15.81 16.73 5.82
N LEU A 35 14.59 17.13 6.20
CA LEU A 35 13.78 16.49 7.24
C LEU A 35 12.66 15.64 6.65
N ALA A 36 12.04 16.11 5.56
CA ALA A 36 10.88 15.46 4.96
C ALA A 36 11.25 14.36 3.95
N GLN A 37 12.37 14.49 3.23
CA GLN A 37 12.74 13.56 2.17
C GLN A 37 13.20 12.21 2.75
N THR A 38 12.63 11.13 2.22
CA THR A 38 13.03 9.76 2.57
C THR A 38 13.54 8.96 1.37
N GLN A 39 13.16 9.34 0.15
CA GLN A 39 13.50 8.63 -1.08
C GLN A 39 14.10 9.56 -2.14
N THR A 40 14.87 8.99 -3.06
CA THR A 40 15.40 9.68 -4.25
C THR A 40 14.86 9.11 -5.55
N MET A 41 14.51 7.82 -5.56
CA MET A 41 13.84 7.16 -6.68
C MET A 41 12.34 7.44 -6.65
N SER A 42 11.73 7.64 -7.83
CA SER A 42 10.27 7.66 -7.98
C SER A 42 9.65 6.28 -7.70
N LEU A 43 8.34 6.23 -7.48
CA LEU A 43 7.61 4.98 -7.25
C LEU A 43 7.92 3.91 -8.31
N TYR A 44 7.84 4.26 -9.60
CA TYR A 44 8.09 3.28 -10.66
C TYR A 44 9.54 2.77 -10.65
N GLN A 45 10.52 3.66 -10.43
CA GLN A 45 11.93 3.30 -10.32
C GLN A 45 12.19 2.37 -9.14
N GLN A 46 11.55 2.61 -7.98
CA GLN A 46 11.64 1.72 -6.81
C GLN A 46 11.12 0.31 -7.15
N LEU A 47 9.97 0.22 -7.84
CA LEU A 47 9.40 -1.07 -8.26
C LEU A 47 10.31 -1.80 -9.27
N GLU A 48 10.89 -1.09 -10.25
CA GLU A 48 11.86 -1.68 -11.18
C GLU A 48 13.17 -2.09 -10.50
N ALA A 49 13.59 -1.38 -9.45
CA ALA A 49 14.75 -1.72 -8.62
C ALA A 49 14.51 -2.93 -7.69
N GLY A 50 13.29 -3.47 -7.65
CA GLY A 50 12.96 -4.67 -6.89
C GLY A 50 12.25 -4.44 -5.55
N ILE A 51 11.87 -3.19 -5.21
CA ILE A 51 11.05 -2.90 -4.03
C ILE A 51 9.69 -3.57 -4.17
N ARG A 52 9.25 -4.29 -3.13
CA ARG A 52 7.96 -5.02 -3.11
C ARG A 52 7.13 -4.74 -1.85
N TYR A 53 7.63 -3.92 -0.93
CA TYR A 53 6.84 -3.29 0.12
C TYR A 53 6.88 -1.77 -0.03
N ILE A 54 5.72 -1.12 -0.01
CA ILE A 54 5.59 0.34 -0.12
C ILE A 54 4.69 0.89 0.99
N ASP A 55 5.12 2.00 1.58
CA ASP A 55 4.37 2.83 2.51
C ASP A 55 3.76 4.04 1.79
N ILE A 56 2.42 4.08 1.70
CA ILE A 56 1.64 5.15 1.04
C ILE A 56 0.77 5.86 2.07
N ARG A 57 0.93 7.18 2.15
CA ARG A 57 0.24 8.06 3.11
C ARG A 57 -0.67 9.03 2.39
N ALA A 58 -1.96 9.00 2.69
CA ALA A 58 -2.96 9.80 1.97
C ALA A 58 -3.94 10.47 2.93
N LYS A 59 -4.66 11.47 2.43
CA LYS A 59 -5.80 12.10 3.12
C LYS A 59 -7.11 11.82 2.39
N ASP A 60 -8.24 12.20 2.98
CA ASP A 60 -9.59 11.99 2.45
C ASP A 60 -9.83 12.65 1.07
N ASN A 61 -9.04 13.66 0.72
CA ASN A 61 -8.99 14.31 -0.59
C ASN A 61 -8.28 13.47 -1.67
N LEU A 62 -7.87 12.23 -1.34
CA LEU A 62 -7.22 11.25 -2.21
C LEU A 62 -5.86 11.71 -2.77
N LYS A 63 -5.21 12.65 -2.09
CA LYS A 63 -3.84 13.10 -2.36
C LYS A 63 -2.86 12.52 -1.36
N ILE A 64 -1.59 12.46 -1.76
CA ILE A 64 -0.49 11.89 -0.98
C ILE A 64 0.19 12.99 -0.15
N TYR A 65 0.48 12.69 1.12
CA TYR A 65 1.02 13.64 2.08
C TYR A 65 2.13 13.07 2.95
N HIS A 66 3.00 13.96 3.45
CA HIS A 66 3.86 13.77 4.61
C HIS A 66 3.44 14.79 5.67
N GLY A 67 2.59 14.41 6.62
CA GLY A 67 1.95 15.31 7.57
C GLY A 67 1.21 16.46 6.86
N PRO A 68 1.62 17.72 7.03
CA PRO A 68 1.02 18.86 6.33
C PRO A 68 1.50 19.02 4.87
N ILE A 69 2.59 18.34 4.48
CA ILE A 69 3.29 18.56 3.21
C ILE A 69 2.62 17.75 2.09
N TYR A 70 2.21 18.41 1.01
CA TYR A 70 1.68 17.73 -0.17
C TYR A 70 2.84 17.18 -1.02
N LEU A 71 2.80 15.89 -1.35
CA LEU A 71 3.88 15.19 -2.07
C LEU A 71 3.72 15.21 -3.61
N ASN A 72 2.98 16.19 -4.15
CA ASN A 72 2.73 16.33 -5.60
C ASN A 72 2.20 15.06 -6.28
N ALA A 73 1.45 14.22 -5.56
CA ALA A 73 0.91 12.96 -6.06
C ALA A 73 -0.53 12.70 -5.57
N SER A 74 -1.27 11.90 -6.33
CA SER A 74 -2.60 11.40 -5.95
C SER A 74 -2.60 9.89 -5.75
N LEU A 75 -3.53 9.40 -4.91
CA LEU A 75 -3.73 7.96 -4.71
C LEU A 75 -4.12 7.26 -6.03
N SER A 76 -4.83 7.96 -6.91
CA SER A 76 -5.17 7.44 -8.24
C SER A 76 -3.93 7.19 -9.11
N GLY A 77 -2.99 8.14 -9.15
CA GLY A 77 -1.74 7.98 -9.91
C GLY A 77 -0.82 6.92 -9.32
N VAL A 78 -0.81 6.77 -7.99
CA VAL A 78 -0.11 5.67 -7.31
C VAL A 78 -0.68 4.32 -7.73
N LEU A 79 -2.01 4.14 -7.66
CA LEU A 79 -2.66 2.88 -8.04
C LEU A 79 -2.49 2.56 -9.53
N GLU A 80 -2.54 3.57 -10.41
CA GLU A 80 -2.25 3.39 -11.83
C GLU A 80 -0.82 2.89 -12.05
N THR A 81 0.17 3.53 -11.41
CA THR A 81 1.59 3.14 -11.51
C THR A 81 1.81 1.69 -11.07
N ILE A 82 1.27 1.31 -9.91
CA ILE A 82 1.36 -0.05 -9.37
C ILE A 82 0.68 -1.05 -10.31
N THR A 83 -0.51 -0.71 -10.79
CA THR A 83 -1.31 -1.55 -11.68
C THR A 83 -0.59 -1.79 -13.01
N GLN A 84 -0.01 -0.74 -13.61
CA GLN A 84 0.78 -0.89 -14.84
C GLN A 84 2.02 -1.75 -14.61
N PHE A 85 2.71 -1.58 -13.47
CA PHE A 85 3.85 -2.42 -13.12
C PHE A 85 3.45 -3.90 -13.00
N LEU A 86 2.36 -4.21 -12.29
CA LEU A 86 1.88 -5.58 -12.14
C LEU A 86 1.36 -6.16 -13.46
N LYS A 87 0.77 -5.33 -14.33
CA LYS A 87 0.36 -5.75 -15.68
C LYS A 87 1.56 -6.14 -16.54
N LYS A 88 2.65 -5.37 -16.48
CA LYS A 88 3.93 -5.66 -17.18
C LYS A 88 4.66 -6.85 -16.56
N ASN A 89 4.52 -7.05 -15.25
CA ASN A 89 5.22 -8.08 -14.48
C ASN A 89 4.22 -8.96 -13.69
N PRO A 90 3.40 -9.80 -14.35
CA PRO A 90 2.21 -10.44 -13.76
C PRO A 90 2.48 -11.47 -12.67
N LYS A 91 3.74 -11.85 -12.46
CA LYS A 91 4.13 -12.77 -11.37
C LYS A 91 4.64 -12.06 -10.11
N GLU A 92 4.79 -10.75 -10.15
CA GLU A 92 5.19 -9.96 -8.98
C GLU A 92 4.00 -9.76 -8.05
N THR A 93 4.27 -9.41 -6.79
CA THR A 93 3.27 -9.06 -5.79
C THR A 93 3.77 -7.87 -4.99
N ILE A 94 2.88 -6.95 -4.60
CA ILE A 94 3.26 -5.74 -3.87
C ILE A 94 2.51 -5.70 -2.55
N ILE A 95 3.23 -5.57 -1.44
CA ILE A 95 2.66 -5.27 -0.13
C ILE A 95 2.56 -3.75 -0.02
N MET A 96 1.36 -3.23 0.22
CA MET A 96 1.11 -1.80 0.30
C MET A 96 0.50 -1.45 1.64
N ARG A 97 1.25 -0.75 2.50
CA ARG A 97 0.68 -0.02 3.64
C ARG A 97 -0.03 1.21 3.09
N LEU A 98 -1.30 1.37 3.45
CA LEU A 98 -2.08 2.57 3.15
C LEU A 98 -2.53 3.21 4.46
N LYS A 99 -1.91 4.34 4.78
CA LYS A 99 -2.16 5.10 6.00
C LYS A 99 -3.01 6.33 5.71
N ASP A 100 -4.02 6.56 6.56
CA ASP A 100 -4.69 7.85 6.70
C ASP A 100 -3.78 8.81 7.47
N GLU A 101 -3.34 9.89 6.82
CA GLU A 101 -2.41 10.86 7.41
C GLU A 101 -3.08 11.75 8.47
N GLN A 102 -4.42 11.82 8.51
CA GLN A 102 -5.16 12.60 9.50
C GLN A 102 -5.65 11.76 10.69
N ASN A 103 -6.02 10.49 10.46
CA ASN A 103 -6.42 9.52 11.48
C ASN A 103 -7.48 10.02 12.50
N SER A 104 -8.32 10.99 12.11
CA SER A 104 -9.23 11.69 13.03
C SER A 104 -10.69 11.33 12.85
N ASN A 105 -11.05 10.66 11.75
CA ASN A 105 -12.42 10.25 11.47
C ASN A 105 -12.47 9.05 10.49
N ASP A 106 -13.67 8.52 10.27
CA ASP A 106 -13.90 7.36 9.39
C ASP A 106 -14.09 7.74 7.92
N SER A 107 -14.05 9.03 7.56
CA SER A 107 -14.35 9.49 6.19
C SER A 107 -13.36 8.91 5.17
N PHE A 108 -12.10 8.75 5.56
CA PHE A 108 -11.06 8.18 4.72
C PHE A 108 -11.44 6.79 4.21
N ASP A 109 -11.97 5.91 5.09
CA ASP A 109 -12.38 4.55 4.72
C ASP A 109 -13.42 4.55 3.60
N TYR A 110 -14.43 5.42 3.68
CA TYR A 110 -15.47 5.56 2.66
C TYR A 110 -14.94 6.21 1.37
N ARG A 111 -14.06 7.21 1.48
CA ARG A 111 -13.56 7.98 0.34
C ARG A 111 -12.64 7.17 -0.58
N ILE A 112 -11.88 6.23 -0.02
CA ILE A 112 -10.99 5.37 -0.84
C ILE A 112 -11.73 4.22 -1.55
N GLN A 113 -12.92 3.79 -1.07
CA GLN A 113 -13.58 2.58 -1.61
C GLN A 113 -13.85 2.65 -3.11
N PRO A 114 -14.41 3.74 -3.69
CA PRO A 114 -14.66 3.80 -5.12
C PRO A 114 -13.37 3.63 -5.93
N LEU A 115 -12.29 4.25 -5.47
CA LEU A 115 -10.99 4.19 -6.14
C LEU A 115 -10.36 2.79 -6.05
N ILE A 116 -10.39 2.16 -4.87
CA ILE A 116 -9.91 0.77 -4.70
C ILE A 116 -10.76 -0.20 -5.53
N ASN A 117 -12.08 0.01 -5.59
CA ASN A 117 -12.99 -0.86 -6.34
C ASN A 117 -12.76 -0.83 -7.86
N ILE A 118 -12.32 0.31 -8.42
CA ILE A 118 -11.89 0.39 -9.84
C ILE A 118 -10.78 -0.63 -10.15
N TYR A 119 -9.87 -0.83 -9.20
CA TYR A 119 -8.70 -1.71 -9.35
C TYR A 119 -8.87 -3.08 -8.66
N LYS A 120 -10.09 -3.47 -8.29
CA LYS A 120 -10.37 -4.67 -7.47
C LYS A 120 -9.67 -5.96 -7.94
N ASP A 121 -9.47 -6.12 -9.24
CA ASP A 121 -8.87 -7.34 -9.82
C ASP A 121 -7.36 -7.46 -9.52
N TYR A 122 -6.73 -6.33 -9.19
CA TYR A 122 -5.34 -6.22 -8.76
C TYR A 122 -5.17 -6.30 -7.24
N PHE A 123 -6.23 -6.43 -6.44
CA PHE A 123 -6.11 -6.62 -4.99
C PHE A 123 -6.28 -8.08 -4.59
N TYR A 124 -5.47 -8.53 -3.65
CA TYR A 124 -5.74 -9.77 -2.92
C TYR A 124 -6.96 -9.55 -2.02
N THR A 125 -7.97 -10.41 -2.16
CA THR A 125 -9.21 -10.32 -1.39
C THR A 125 -9.70 -11.68 -0.91
N THR A 126 -10.24 -11.72 0.31
CA THR A 126 -10.95 -12.88 0.85
C THR A 126 -12.42 -12.54 1.15
N PRO A 127 -13.30 -13.54 1.36
CA PRO A 127 -14.66 -13.29 1.81
C PRO A 127 -14.68 -12.47 3.11
N ARG A 128 -15.65 -11.57 3.26
CA ARG A 128 -15.82 -10.77 4.49
C ARG A 128 -15.95 -11.64 5.76
N THR A 129 -16.56 -12.81 5.63
CA THR A 129 -16.77 -13.77 6.73
C THR A 129 -15.52 -14.56 7.10
N ASP A 130 -14.48 -14.53 6.28
CA ASP A 130 -13.21 -15.21 6.56
C ASP A 130 -12.37 -14.38 7.53
N THR A 131 -12.22 -14.89 8.76
CA THR A 131 -11.41 -14.32 9.84
C THR A 131 -10.09 -15.05 10.03
N SER A 132 -9.74 -16.01 9.17
CA SER A 132 -8.57 -16.88 9.32
C SER A 132 -7.23 -16.16 9.42
N ASN A 133 -7.15 -14.92 8.91
CA ASN A 133 -5.99 -14.02 8.92
C ASN A 133 -4.66 -14.66 8.48
N LYS A 134 -4.72 -15.75 7.72
CA LYS A 134 -3.55 -16.48 7.25
C LYS A 134 -2.78 -15.64 6.23
N ILE A 135 -1.45 -15.60 6.39
CA ILE A 135 -0.56 -14.99 5.40
C ILE A 135 -0.60 -15.83 4.12
N PRO A 136 -0.89 -15.24 2.94
CA PRO A 136 -1.07 -15.99 1.70
C PRO A 136 0.25 -16.57 1.15
N THR A 137 0.11 -17.51 0.21
CA THR A 137 1.23 -17.99 -0.60
C THR A 137 1.45 -17.10 -1.82
N LEU A 138 2.60 -17.22 -2.48
CA LEU A 138 2.87 -16.49 -3.72
C LEU A 138 1.83 -16.80 -4.80
N LYS A 139 1.31 -18.03 -4.87
CA LYS A 139 0.22 -18.42 -5.79
C LYS A 139 -1.00 -17.50 -5.64
N ASP A 140 -1.40 -17.22 -4.42
CA ASP A 140 -2.63 -16.48 -4.11
C ASP A 140 -2.53 -14.98 -4.47
N VAL A 141 -1.30 -14.45 -4.52
CA VAL A 141 -1.03 -13.02 -4.69
C VAL A 141 -0.28 -12.66 -5.98
N ARG A 142 -0.10 -13.61 -6.92
CA ARG A 142 0.51 -13.31 -8.23
C ARG A 142 -0.24 -12.19 -8.94
N GLY A 143 0.48 -11.12 -9.31
CA GLY A 143 -0.07 -9.97 -10.02
C GLY A 143 -1.01 -9.14 -9.15
N LYS A 144 -0.89 -9.22 -7.82
CA LYS A 144 -1.79 -8.55 -6.87
C LYS A 144 -1.07 -7.73 -5.81
N ILE A 145 -1.82 -6.78 -5.29
CA ILE A 145 -1.52 -5.93 -4.15
C ILE A 145 -2.07 -6.60 -2.89
N LEU A 146 -1.22 -6.84 -1.90
CA LEU A 146 -1.61 -7.14 -0.54
C LEU A 146 -1.71 -5.83 0.26
N LEU A 147 -2.94 -5.35 0.45
CA LEU A 147 -3.22 -4.12 1.19
C LEU A 147 -3.08 -4.33 2.70
N LEU A 148 -2.39 -3.42 3.38
CA LEU A 148 -2.36 -3.26 4.83
C LEU A 148 -3.00 -1.91 5.16
N SER A 149 -4.28 -1.92 5.56
CA SER A 149 -5.03 -0.68 5.84
C SER A 149 -4.73 -0.16 7.24
N GLU A 150 -4.40 1.13 7.36
CA GLU A 150 -4.16 1.83 8.62
C GLU A 150 -4.97 3.13 8.64
N ASN A 151 -6.06 3.14 9.39
CA ASN A 151 -6.89 4.33 9.57
C ASN A 151 -7.63 4.26 10.91
N HIS A 152 -8.41 5.31 11.23
CA HIS A 152 -9.16 5.43 12.48
C HIS A 152 -10.05 4.22 12.81
N THR A 153 -10.56 3.52 11.79
CA THR A 153 -11.50 2.40 11.99
C THR A 153 -10.87 1.16 12.64
N LYS A 154 -9.53 1.03 12.60
CA LYS A 154 -8.77 -0.12 13.14
C LYS A 154 -9.30 -1.49 12.68
N LYS A 155 -9.77 -1.57 11.44
CA LYS A 155 -10.26 -2.79 10.78
C LYS A 155 -9.72 -2.86 9.33
N PRO A 156 -9.73 -4.04 8.70
CA PRO A 156 -9.40 -4.14 7.28
C PRO A 156 -10.45 -3.44 6.41
N LEU A 157 -10.05 -2.97 5.23
CA LEU A 157 -10.96 -2.42 4.23
C LEU A 157 -11.94 -3.50 3.74
N VAL A 158 -13.24 -3.20 3.79
CA VAL A 158 -14.30 -4.10 3.32
C VAL A 158 -15.16 -3.34 2.31
N ILE A 159 -15.22 -3.85 1.09
CA ILE A 159 -16.07 -3.32 0.01
C ILE A 159 -16.99 -4.45 -0.42
N ASN A 160 -18.31 -4.22 -0.35
CA ASN A 160 -19.33 -5.25 -0.55
C ASN A 160 -19.13 -6.45 0.40
N SER A 161 -19.14 -7.68 -0.13
CA SER A 161 -18.93 -8.93 0.60
C SER A 161 -17.45 -9.36 0.64
N ARG A 162 -16.53 -8.48 0.28
CA ARG A 162 -15.10 -8.77 0.10
C ARG A 162 -14.24 -7.94 1.06
N LYS A 163 -13.28 -8.60 1.69
CA LYS A 163 -12.23 -7.97 2.49
C LYS A 163 -11.00 -7.76 1.61
N PHE A 164 -10.49 -6.54 1.54
CA PHE A 164 -9.35 -6.15 0.70
C PHE A 164 -8.08 -6.16 1.54
N GLY A 165 -7.21 -7.14 1.30
CA GLY A 165 -6.03 -7.37 2.13
C GLY A 165 -6.37 -7.61 3.61
N MET A 166 -5.65 -6.92 4.49
CA MET A 166 -5.80 -7.01 5.94
C MET A 166 -5.52 -5.66 6.63
N GLN A 167 -5.70 -5.61 7.95
CA GLN A 167 -5.38 -4.45 8.77
C GLN A 167 -3.86 -4.40 9.01
N PHE A 168 -3.28 -3.21 8.97
CA PHE A 168 -1.91 -2.97 9.45
C PHE A 168 -1.86 -3.09 10.99
N GLY A 169 -0.86 -3.82 11.50
CA GLY A 169 -0.77 -4.10 12.94
C GLY A 169 -1.75 -5.17 13.44
N ALA A 170 -2.28 -5.99 12.53
CA ALA A 170 -3.05 -7.17 12.92
C ALA A 170 -2.16 -8.19 13.69
N PRO A 171 -2.75 -9.11 14.49
CA PRO A 171 -1.99 -10.05 15.32
C PRO A 171 -1.04 -11.01 14.57
N ASN A 172 -1.15 -11.09 13.25
CA ASN A 172 -0.29 -11.89 12.38
C ASN A 172 0.94 -11.13 11.86
N GLN A 173 1.16 -9.90 12.34
CA GLN A 173 2.28 -9.02 11.97
C GLN A 173 3.06 -8.63 13.23
N VAL A 174 4.38 -8.54 13.09
CA VAL A 174 5.27 -7.94 14.09
C VAL A 174 5.88 -6.71 13.44
N ILE A 175 5.79 -5.57 14.12
CA ILE A 175 6.27 -4.27 13.62
C ILE A 175 7.35 -3.77 14.57
N GLN A 176 8.48 -3.36 14.01
CA GLN A 176 9.50 -2.56 14.69
C GLN A 176 9.52 -1.19 14.00
N ASP A 177 9.23 -0.13 14.75
CA ASP A 177 9.05 1.25 14.27
C ASP A 177 9.45 2.24 15.39
N ASP A 178 10.62 1.97 16.01
CA ASP A 178 11.22 2.80 17.07
C ASP A 178 12.13 3.91 16.49
#